data_AF-A0A941SSE3-F1
#
_entry.id   AF-A0A941SSE3-F1
#
_cell.length_a   1.000
_cell.length_b   1.000
_cell.length_c   1.000
_cell.angle_alpha   90.00
_cell.angle_beta   90.00
_cell.angle_gamma   90.00
#
_symmetry.space_group_name_H-M   'P 1'
#
loop_
_entity.id
_entity.type
_entity.pdbx_description
1 polymer ?
#
loop_
_entity_poly.entity_id
_entity_poly.type
_entity_poly.pdbx_seq_one_letter_code
_entity_poly.pdbx_strand_id
1 'polypeptide(L)' 'MAAPDKKAFALRLDPALYAALARLANADLRSVNAEIEFLLREALRARGVREAQAENEQDGEN' A
#
# COMPACT_ATOMS: atom_id res chain seq x y z
N MET A 1 -15.44 10.70 -8.85
CA MET A 1 -14.78 10.88 -7.54
C MET A 1 -13.32 10.53 -7.74
N ALA A 2 -12.41 11.51 -7.66
CA ALA A 2 -10.98 11.24 -7.75
C ALA A 2 -10.58 10.38 -6.55
N ALA A 3 -9.95 9.22 -6.80
CA ALA A 3 -9.37 8.43 -5.73
C ALA A 3 -8.30 9.28 -5.02
N PRO A 4 -8.16 9.20 -3.69
CA PRO A 4 -7.13 9.92 -2.96
C PRO A 4 -5.76 9.70 -3.61
N ASP A 5 -4.94 10.74 -3.68
CA ASP A 5 -3.65 10.72 -4.36
C ASP A 5 -2.75 9.61 -3.79
N LYS A 6 -2.60 8.52 -4.55
CA LYS A 6 -1.72 7.41 -4.18
C LYS A 6 -0.34 7.69 -4.74
N LYS A 7 0.66 7.77 -3.86
CA LYS A 7 2.05 7.89 -4.29
C LYS A 7 2.50 6.63 -5.04
N ALA A 8 2.69 6.73 -6.35
CA ALA A 8 3.28 5.68 -7.15
C ALA A 8 4.80 5.64 -6.95
N PHE A 9 5.35 4.46 -6.68
CA PHE A 9 6.80 4.26 -6.57
C PHE A 9 7.21 2.91 -7.17
N ALA A 10 8.41 2.86 -7.75
CA ALA A 10 8.97 1.62 -8.27
C ALA A 10 9.50 0.77 -7.10
N LEU A 11 8.87 -0.37 -6.86
CA LEU A 11 9.26 -1.32 -5.83
C LEU A 11 10.02 -2.49 -6.46
N ARG A 12 11.23 -2.76 -5.97
CA ARG A 12 12.00 -3.95 -6.36
C ARG A 12 11.66 -5.09 -5.40
N LEU A 13 11.12 -6.18 -5.93
CA LEU A 13 10.80 -7.39 -5.17
C LEU A 13 11.49 -8.60 -5.80
N ASP A 14 11.84 -9.55 -4.96
CA ASP A 14 12.18 -10.89 -5.42
C ASP A 14 10.96 -11.51 -6.16
N PRO A 15 11.15 -12.17 -7.32
CA PRO A 15 10.05 -12.75 -8.09
C PRO A 15 9.23 -13.79 -7.31
N ALA A 16 9.86 -14.59 -6.45
CA ALA A 16 9.17 -15.60 -5.65
C ALA A 16 8.31 -14.93 -4.56
N LEU A 17 8.80 -13.83 -3.97
CA LEU A 17 8.02 -13.01 -3.05
C LEU A 17 6.81 -12.40 -3.74
N TYR A 18 6.99 -11.83 -4.94
CA TYR A 18 5.86 -11.29 -5.71
C TYR A 18 4.81 -12.37 -6.02
N ALA A 19 5.24 -13.57 -6.40
CA ALA A 19 4.33 -14.69 -6.66
C ALA A 19 3.54 -15.10 -5.40
N ALA A 20 4.16 -15.07 -4.22
CA ALA A 20 3.46 -15.33 -2.96
C ALA A 20 2.41 -14.26 -2.66
N LEU A 21 2.76 -12.98 -2.81
CA LEU A 21 1.83 -11.86 -2.63
C LEU A 21 0.66 -11.94 -3.62
N ALA A 22 0.91 -12.28 -4.88
CA ALA A 22 -0.13 -12.42 -5.88
C ALA A 22 -1.11 -13.56 -5.58
N ARG A 23 -0.62 -14.70 -5.06
CA ARG A 23 -1.49 -15.80 -4.62
C ARG A 23 -2.37 -15.39 -3.44
N LEU A 24 -1.80 -14.69 -2.46
CA LEU A 24 -2.52 -14.19 -1.30
C LEU A 24 -3.60 -13.17 -1.71
N ALA A 25 -3.22 -12.20 -2.56
CA ALA A 25 -4.15 -11.21 -3.08
C ALA A 25 -5.34 -11.85 -3.83
N ASN A 26 -5.09 -12.90 -4.62
CA ASN A 26 -6.15 -13.66 -5.30
C ASN A 26 -7.08 -14.39 -4.32
N ALA A 27 -6.53 -14.98 -3.26
CA ALA A 27 -7.33 -15.65 -2.23
C ALA A 27 -8.25 -14.65 -1.50
N ASP A 28 -7.77 -13.42 -1.31
CA ASP A 28 -8.49 -12.33 -0.64
C ASP A 28 -9.34 -11.47 -1.59
N LEU A 29 -9.47 -11.86 -2.86
CA LEU A 29 -10.22 -11.14 -3.90
C LEU A 29 -9.83 -9.65 -4.03
N ARG A 30 -8.53 -9.36 -3.94
CA ARG A 30 -7.99 -8.00 -4.05
C ARG A 30 -6.87 -7.88 -5.08
N SER A 31 -6.59 -6.64 -5.48
CA SER A 31 -5.43 -6.37 -6.32
C SER A 31 -4.14 -6.57 -5.52
N VAL A 32 -3.06 -6.95 -6.21
CA VAL A 32 -1.73 -7.12 -5.58
C VAL A 32 -1.27 -5.83 -4.88
N ASN A 33 -1.59 -4.66 -5.43
CA ASN A 33 -1.25 -3.38 -4.80
C ASN A 33 -2.05 -3.16 -3.50
N ALA A 34 -3.33 -3.54 -3.47
CA ALA A 34 -4.14 -3.46 -2.25
C ALA A 34 -3.68 -4.45 -1.17
N GLU A 35 -3.19 -5.62 -1.57
CA GLU A 35 -2.57 -6.60 -0.67
C GLU A 35 -1.27 -6.06 -0.06
N ILE A 36 -0.39 -5.51 -0.90
CA ILE A 36 0.86 -4.89 -0.43
C ILE A 36 0.55 -3.74 0.54
N GLU A 37 -0.40 -2.87 0.21
CA GLU A 37 -0.81 -1.77 1.10
C GLU A 37 -1.31 -2.30 2.45
N PHE A 38 -2.17 -3.32 2.43
CA PHE A 38 -2.70 -3.96 3.64
C PHE A 38 -1.60 -4.54 4.53
N LEU A 39 -0.71 -5.36 3.96
CA LEU A 39 0.39 -5.99 4.69
C LEU A 39 1.38 -4.97 5.27
N LEU A 40 1.65 -3.88 4.54
CA LEU A 40 2.50 -2.81 5.04
C LEU A 40 1.86 -2.10 6.24
N ARG A 41 0.55 -1.79 6.18
CA ARG A 41 -0.19 -1.19 7.30
C ARG A 41 -0.19 -2.11 8.52
N GLU A 42 -0.43 -3.41 8.32
CA GLU A 42 -0.35 -4.40 9.40
C GLU A 42 1.05 -4.47 10.02
N ALA A 43 2.10 -4.52 9.20
CA ALA A 43 3.48 -4.57 9.67
C ALA A 43 3.88 -3.32 10.46
N LEU A 44 3.41 -2.13 10.05
CA LEU A 44 3.62 -0.87 10.79
C LEU A 44 2.91 -0.88 12.15
N ARG A 45 1.63 -1.29 12.16
CA ARG A 45 0.83 -1.43 13.40
C ARG A 45 1.47 -2.41 14.38
N ALA A 46 1.94 -3.56 13.90
CA ALA A 46 2.63 -4.56 14.72
C ALA A 46 3.93 -4.01 15.35
N ARG A 47 4.56 -3.02 14.72
CA ARG A 47 5.74 -2.31 15.23
C ARG A 47 5.41 -1.11 16.12
N GLY A 48 4.12 -0.85 16.38
CA GLY A 48 3.66 0.32 17.13
C GLY A 48 3.82 1.64 16.37
N VAL A 49 4.09 1.59 15.06
CA VAL A 49 4.19 2.80 14.23
C VAL A 49 2.76 3.24 13.87
N ARG A 50 2.39 4.42 14.38
CA ARG A 50 1.14 5.08 13.98
C ARG A 50 1.39 5.83 12.69
N GLU A 51 0.58 5.52 11.69
CA GLU A 51 0.52 6.35 10.49
C GLU A 51 -0.06 7.70 10.94
N ALA A 52 0.70 8.78 10.77
CA ALA A 52 0.10 10.11 10.83
C ALA A 52 -1.04 10.09 9.80
N GLN A 53 -2.24 10.54 10.19
CA GLN A 53 -3.28 10.77 9.20
C GLN A 53 -2.64 11.65 8.15
N ALA A 54 -2.55 11.17 6.90
CA ALA A 54 -2.02 11.96 5.81
C ALA A 54 -2.77 13.28 5.86
N GLU A 55 -2.09 14.34 6.29
CA GLU A 55 -2.58 15.69 6.14
C GLU A 55 -2.93 15.77 4.67
N ASN A 56 -4.22 15.98 4.36
CA ASN A 56 -4.63 16.31 3.02
C ASN A 56 -3.90 17.61 2.72
N GLU A 57 -2.73 17.50 2.10
CA GLU A 57 -1.98 18.61 1.54
C GLU A 57 -2.75 19.07 0.30
N GLN A 58 -3.90 19.67 0.57
CA GLN A 58 -4.48 20.74 -0.21
C GLN A 58 -3.73 22.00 0.20
N ASP A 59 -2.49 22.16 -0.27
CA ASP A 59 -1.81 23.44 -0.22
C ASP A 59 -0.90 23.57 -1.45
N GLY A 60 -1.14 24.62 -2.23
CA GLY A 60 -0.12 25.21 -3.11
C GLY A 60 -0.20 24.90 -4.61
N GLU A 61 -1.21 25.47 -5.27
CA GLU A 61 -1.04 26.35 -6.45
C GLU A 61 -0.02 25.96 -7.55
N ASN A 62 -0.54 25.58 -8.74
CA ASN A 62 -0.52 26.36 -9.99
C ASN A 62 -0.62 25.48 -11.24
#